data_AF-A0A9E3WZ88-F1
#
_entry.id   AF-A0A9E3WZ88-F1
#
_cell.length_a   1.000
_cell.length_b   1.000
_cell.length_c   1.000
_cell.angle_alpha   90.00
_cell.angle_beta   90.00
_cell.angle_gamma   90.00
#
_symmetry.space_group_name_H-M   'P 1'
#
loop_
_entity.id
_entity.type
_entity.pdbx_description
1 polymer ?
#
loop_
_entity_poly.entity_id
_entity_poly.type
_entity_poly.pdbx_seq_one_letter_code
_entity_poly.pdbx_strand_id
1 'polypeptide(L)'
;MDQILLESILDTHQSVFSALADAWLDQGATALYLTDTNGKVLLRWPPFGPETTASFSETITVGHQSVAKLYVGGTASSYREKYAQLRLRTDAQLLSSVLQMEYELQRMTADIIEQQDQLMALHQLAQTGQVQSELRDIMRRLTQIMAKLLKTNCTFIALLHPSHPPLYEATSPHAWPAALWTEVIALAVTGAHDQQWLLQQCESSCNPPPAPLQNLLMKRSNLQQERYLLLGAANKHEGQFQAPDLKLFNTIVGPAVATIENALLHKEM
;
A
#
# COMPACT_ATOMS: atom_id res chain seq x y z
N MET A 1 -19.01 0.84 -1.80
CA MET A 1 -18.28 -0.23 -1.10
C MET A 1 -19.20 -1.42 -0.93
N ASP A 2 -18.79 -2.61 -1.35
CA ASP A 2 -19.62 -3.82 -1.25
C ASP A 2 -19.71 -4.30 0.20
N GLN A 3 -20.87 -4.84 0.59
CA GLN A 3 -21.17 -5.25 1.97
C GLN A 3 -20.20 -6.33 2.49
N ILE A 4 -19.78 -7.24 1.61
CA ILE A 4 -18.80 -8.31 1.89
C ILE A 4 -17.43 -7.71 2.27
N LEU A 5 -17.08 -6.59 1.63
CA LEU A 5 -15.79 -5.95 1.83
C LEU A 5 -15.74 -5.21 3.17
N LEU A 6 -16.86 -4.60 3.58
CA LEU A 6 -16.99 -4.03 4.93
C LEU A 6 -16.84 -5.10 6.01
N GLU A 7 -17.56 -6.22 5.88
CA GLU A 7 -17.51 -7.32 6.85
C GLU A 7 -16.10 -7.90 6.98
N SER A 8 -15.38 -8.09 5.86
CA SER A 8 -13.98 -8.54 5.85
C SER A 8 -13.02 -7.58 6.58
N ILE A 9 -13.16 -6.26 6.37
CA ILE A 9 -12.33 -5.26 7.04
C ILE A 9 -12.65 -5.22 8.54
N LEU A 10 -13.93 -5.34 8.90
CA LEU A 10 -14.38 -5.39 10.29
C LEU A 10 -13.81 -6.61 11.04
N ASP A 11 -13.81 -7.77 10.40
CA ASP A 11 -13.22 -9.00 10.96
C ASP A 11 -11.70 -8.85 11.14
N THR A 12 -11.02 -8.28 10.14
CA THR A 12 -9.57 -8.04 10.18
C THR A 12 -9.16 -7.16 11.36
N HIS A 13 -9.98 -6.15 11.68
CA HIS A 13 -9.70 -5.15 12.73
C HIS A 13 -10.52 -5.34 14.01
N GLN A 14 -11.07 -6.54 14.24
CA GLN A 14 -11.95 -6.82 15.37
C GLN A 14 -11.35 -6.45 16.74
N SER A 15 -10.03 -6.62 16.91
CA SER A 15 -9.32 -6.26 18.14
C SER A 15 -9.35 -4.75 18.43
N VAL A 16 -9.23 -3.92 17.40
CA VAL A 16 -9.28 -2.46 17.50
C VAL A 16 -10.69 -2.01 17.87
N PHE A 17 -11.72 -2.58 17.22
CA PHE A 17 -13.10 -2.28 17.56
C PHE A 17 -13.48 -2.72 18.97
N SER A 18 -12.96 -3.87 19.43
CA SER A 18 -13.18 -4.35 20.80
C SER A 18 -12.53 -3.41 21.82
N ALA A 19 -11.29 -2.99 21.60
CA ALA A 19 -10.63 -2.02 22.48
C ALA A 19 -11.37 -0.66 22.52
N LEU A 20 -11.91 -0.22 21.39
CA LEU A 20 -12.73 0.98 21.31
C LEU A 20 -14.04 0.81 22.10
N ALA A 21 -14.70 -0.34 21.97
CA ALA A 21 -15.89 -0.69 22.74
C ALA A 21 -15.62 -0.69 24.24
N ASP A 22 -14.56 -1.35 24.69
CA ASP A 22 -14.15 -1.39 26.10
C ASP A 22 -13.94 0.04 26.64
N ALA A 23 -13.25 0.89 25.89
CA ALA A 23 -13.04 2.30 26.28
C ALA A 23 -14.33 3.14 26.33
N TRP A 24 -15.40 2.75 25.62
CA TRP A 24 -16.71 3.38 25.75
C TRP A 24 -17.48 2.85 26.96
N LEU A 25 -17.45 1.53 27.17
CA LEU A 25 -18.08 0.87 28.32
C LEU A 25 -17.47 1.35 29.65
N ASP A 26 -16.14 1.46 29.72
CA ASP A 26 -15.42 1.99 30.89
C ASP A 26 -15.79 3.44 31.22
N GLN A 27 -16.22 4.21 30.21
CA GLN A 27 -16.68 5.59 30.38
C GLN A 27 -18.17 5.69 30.75
N GLY A 28 -18.83 4.56 30.95
CA GLY A 28 -20.23 4.47 31.36
C GLY A 28 -21.21 4.38 30.21
N ALA A 29 -20.75 4.10 28.98
CA ALA A 29 -21.68 3.63 27.95
C ALA A 29 -22.23 2.26 28.34
N THR A 30 -23.49 2.00 28.02
CA THR A 30 -24.12 0.69 28.25
C THR A 30 -23.99 -0.22 27.03
N ALA A 31 -23.80 0.37 25.85
CA ALA A 31 -23.54 -0.35 24.63
C ALA A 31 -22.80 0.52 23.60
N LEU A 32 -21.97 -0.13 22.79
CA LEU A 32 -21.45 0.38 21.53
C LEU A 32 -21.85 -0.61 20.42
N TYR A 33 -22.39 -0.11 19.33
CA TYR A 33 -22.70 -0.98 18.19
C TYR A 33 -22.55 -0.26 16.86
N LEU A 34 -22.29 -1.04 15.82
CA LEU A 34 -22.06 -0.57 14.48
C LEU A 34 -23.10 -1.22 13.56
N THR A 35 -23.76 -0.41 12.74
CA THR A 35 -24.72 -0.90 11.74
C THR A 35 -24.24 -0.59 10.33
N ASP A 36 -24.75 -1.35 9.36
CA ASP A 36 -24.70 -0.96 7.96
C ASP A 36 -25.63 0.24 7.69
N THR A 37 -25.67 0.69 6.44
CA THR A 37 -26.55 1.77 5.96
C THR A 37 -28.03 1.40 5.99
N ASN A 38 -28.38 0.11 6.00
CA ASN A 38 -29.73 -0.41 6.08
C ASN A 38 -30.21 -0.59 7.54
N GLY A 39 -29.34 -0.35 8.52
CA GLY A 39 -29.63 -0.51 9.94
C GLY A 39 -29.43 -1.94 10.47
N LYS A 40 -28.87 -2.86 9.67
CA LYS A 40 -28.46 -4.19 10.15
C LYS A 40 -27.25 -4.02 11.06
N VAL A 41 -27.33 -4.55 12.28
CA VAL A 41 -26.21 -4.57 13.22
C VAL A 41 -25.12 -5.48 12.67
N LEU A 42 -23.93 -4.93 12.46
CA LEU A 42 -22.74 -5.67 12.05
C LEU A 42 -21.93 -6.13 13.26
N LEU A 43 -21.76 -5.24 14.25
CA LEU A 43 -21.05 -5.53 15.48
C LEU A 43 -21.73 -4.87 16.67
N ARG A 44 -21.64 -5.51 17.84
CA ARG A 44 -22.26 -5.03 19.08
C ARG A 44 -21.45 -5.44 20.30
N TRP A 45 -21.31 -4.51 21.23
CA TRP A 45 -20.72 -4.71 22.54
C TRP A 45 -21.60 -4.07 23.62
N PRO A 46 -21.87 -4.77 24.73
CA PRO A 46 -21.69 -6.22 24.90
C PRO A 46 -22.55 -7.01 23.88
N PRO A 47 -22.12 -8.21 23.45
CA PRO A 47 -22.81 -8.99 22.40
C PRO A 47 -24.24 -9.35 22.80
N PHE A 48 -24.48 -9.48 24.11
CA PHE A 48 -25.79 -9.66 24.71
C PHE A 48 -26.06 -8.50 25.68
N GLY A 49 -27.18 -7.83 25.52
CA GLY A 49 -27.58 -6.73 26.40
C GLY A 49 -29.02 -6.29 26.12
N PRO A 50 -29.63 -5.52 27.04
CA PRO A 50 -30.97 -4.97 26.83
C PRO A 50 -31.02 -4.16 25.52
N GLU A 51 -32.20 -4.05 24.91
CA GLU A 51 -32.39 -3.16 23.77
C GLU A 51 -32.16 -1.71 24.21
N THR A 52 -30.93 -1.24 24.06
CA THR A 52 -30.55 0.12 24.40
C THR A 52 -30.90 1.01 23.22
N THR A 53 -31.79 1.98 23.41
CA THR A 53 -31.97 3.07 22.44
C THR A 53 -30.67 3.88 22.40
N ALA A 54 -30.04 3.97 21.22
CA ALA A 54 -28.86 4.81 21.04
C ALA A 54 -29.11 6.23 21.56
N SER A 55 -28.19 6.71 22.37
CA SER A 55 -28.17 8.10 22.81
C SER A 55 -27.49 8.97 21.77
N PHE A 56 -26.44 8.44 21.13
CA PHE A 56 -25.65 9.14 20.11
C PHE A 56 -25.37 8.24 18.92
N SER A 57 -25.26 8.86 17.75
CA SER A 57 -24.84 8.18 16.53
C SER A 57 -23.98 9.09 15.67
N GLU A 58 -22.96 8.51 15.04
CA GLU A 58 -22.16 9.18 14.03
C GLU A 58 -21.98 8.29 12.81
N THR A 59 -21.85 8.94 11.65
CA THR A 59 -21.72 8.23 10.38
C THR A 59 -20.26 7.98 10.04
N ILE A 60 -19.96 6.76 9.62
CA ILE A 60 -18.66 6.37 9.09
C ILE A 60 -18.73 6.45 7.57
N THR A 61 -17.76 7.17 6.98
CA THR A 61 -17.71 7.43 5.55
C THR A 61 -16.40 6.94 4.96
N VAL A 62 -16.47 6.34 3.77
CA VAL A 62 -15.32 5.97 2.94
C VAL A 62 -15.42 6.84 1.69
N GLY A 63 -14.49 7.78 1.55
CA GLY A 63 -14.53 8.85 0.55
C GLY A 63 -15.70 9.79 0.80
N HIS A 64 -16.66 9.84 -0.13
CA HIS A 64 -17.90 10.61 0.01
C HIS A 64 -19.13 9.74 0.29
N GLN A 65 -18.93 8.43 0.50
CA GLN A 65 -20.02 7.48 0.67
C GLN A 65 -20.15 7.07 2.14
N SER A 66 -21.38 7.16 2.68
CA SER A 66 -21.71 6.56 3.97
C SER A 66 -21.70 5.05 3.85
N VAL A 67 -20.95 4.37 4.71
CA VAL A 67 -20.80 2.91 4.68
C VAL A 67 -21.29 2.22 5.94
N ALA A 68 -21.27 2.92 7.08
CA ALA A 68 -21.73 2.39 8.36
C ALA A 68 -22.14 3.53 9.30
N LYS A 69 -22.79 3.17 10.39
CA LYS A 69 -23.10 4.09 11.50
C LYS A 69 -22.64 3.49 12.82
N LEU A 70 -21.99 4.31 13.62
CA LEU A 70 -21.54 3.98 14.96
C LEU A 70 -22.52 4.56 15.98
N TYR A 71 -22.93 3.74 16.93
CA TYR A 71 -23.93 4.09 17.94
C TYR A 71 -23.38 3.84 19.34
N VAL A 72 -23.66 4.78 20.25
CA VAL A 72 -23.38 4.67 21.68
C VAL A 72 -24.69 4.78 22.45
N GLY A 73 -24.93 3.82 23.34
CA GLY A 73 -26.13 3.76 24.19
C GLY A 73 -25.84 4.10 25.65
N GLY A 74 -26.79 4.79 26.28
CA GLY A 74 -26.98 4.88 27.74
C GLY A 74 -26.08 5.84 28.51
N THR A 75 -25.58 6.88 27.85
CA THR A 75 -24.84 7.99 28.48
C THR A 75 -25.83 9.08 28.95
N ALA A 76 -26.58 8.81 30.03
CA ALA A 76 -27.77 9.59 30.41
C ALA A 76 -27.53 10.89 31.20
N SER A 77 -26.30 11.43 31.27
CA SER A 77 -26.05 12.70 31.99
C SER A 77 -25.88 13.89 31.04
N SER A 78 -26.79 14.86 31.12
CA SER A 78 -26.86 16.08 30.28
C SER A 78 -25.56 16.91 30.21
N TYR A 79 -24.70 16.85 31.22
CA TYR A 79 -23.42 17.57 31.23
C TYR A 79 -22.30 16.88 30.42
N ARG A 80 -22.43 15.58 30.11
CA ARG A 80 -21.42 14.81 29.35
C ARG A 80 -21.80 14.57 27.90
N GLU A 81 -23.03 14.91 27.53
CA GLU A 81 -23.58 14.71 26.18
C GLU A 81 -22.74 15.36 25.08
N LYS A 82 -22.34 16.62 25.23
CA LYS A 82 -21.48 17.30 24.25
C LYS A 82 -20.10 16.66 24.10
N TYR A 83 -19.51 16.21 25.20
CA TYR A 83 -18.20 15.56 25.18
C TYR A 83 -18.27 14.15 24.58
N ALA A 84 -19.33 13.41 24.90
CA ALA A 84 -19.59 12.10 24.31
C ALA A 84 -19.85 12.22 22.80
N GLN A 85 -20.66 13.18 22.34
CA GLN A 85 -20.87 13.40 20.91
C GLN A 85 -19.57 13.79 20.20
N LEU A 86 -18.75 14.67 20.79
CA LEU A 86 -17.48 15.07 20.20
C LEU A 86 -16.51 13.89 20.08
N ARG A 87 -16.37 13.09 21.15
CA ARG A 87 -15.54 11.88 21.13
C ARG A 87 -16.04 10.89 20.09
N LEU A 88 -17.35 10.64 20.05
CA LEU A 88 -17.96 9.73 19.07
C LEU A 88 -17.67 10.16 17.64
N ARG A 89 -17.72 11.48 17.38
CA ARG A 89 -17.39 12.05 16.08
C ARG A 89 -15.91 11.86 15.73
N THR A 90 -15.00 12.10 16.68
CA THR A 90 -13.56 11.88 16.47
C THR A 90 -13.27 10.41 16.20
N ASP A 91 -13.87 9.50 16.97
CA ASP A 91 -13.72 8.06 16.80
C ASP A 91 -14.27 7.62 15.43
N ALA A 92 -15.45 8.11 15.03
CA ALA A 92 -16.04 7.84 13.71
C ALA A 92 -15.17 8.38 12.55
N GLN A 93 -14.54 9.55 12.71
CA GLN A 93 -13.61 10.11 11.72
C GLN A 93 -12.32 9.30 11.58
N LEU A 94 -11.77 8.84 12.71
CA LEU A 94 -10.59 7.98 12.71
C LEU A 94 -10.90 6.64 12.02
N LEU A 95 -12.02 6.00 12.38
CA LEU A 95 -12.49 4.78 11.72
C LEU A 95 -12.74 4.99 10.22
N SER A 96 -13.33 6.13 9.84
CA SER A 96 -13.52 6.51 8.43
C SER A 96 -12.19 6.56 7.66
N SER A 97 -11.14 7.12 8.27
CA SER A 97 -9.80 7.18 7.65
C SER A 97 -9.13 5.82 7.53
N VAL A 98 -9.25 4.96 8.55
CA VAL A 98 -8.71 3.59 8.50
C VAL A 98 -9.42 2.76 7.43
N LEU A 99 -10.76 2.80 7.40
CA LEU A 99 -11.54 2.09 6.39
C LEU A 99 -11.27 2.60 4.97
N GLN A 100 -11.05 3.91 4.80
CA GLN A 100 -10.66 4.47 3.51
C GLN A 100 -9.33 3.89 3.03
N MET A 101 -8.33 3.80 3.91
CA MET A 101 -7.02 3.26 3.56
C MET A 101 -7.08 1.77 3.22
N GLU A 102 -7.84 0.98 3.99
CA GLU A 102 -8.06 -0.44 3.70
C GLU A 102 -8.82 -0.65 2.38
N TYR A 103 -9.85 0.16 2.14
CA TYR A 103 -10.58 0.14 0.89
C TYR A 103 -9.68 0.47 -0.31
N GLU A 104 -8.81 1.47 -0.18
CA GLU A 104 -7.83 1.80 -1.21
C GLU A 104 -6.83 0.67 -1.43
N LEU A 105 -6.32 0.04 -0.38
CA LEU A 105 -5.40 -1.10 -0.47
C LEU A 105 -6.05 -2.31 -1.15
N GLN A 106 -7.26 -2.67 -0.75
CA GLN A 106 -7.99 -3.80 -1.35
C GLN A 106 -8.37 -3.52 -2.79
N ARG A 107 -8.80 -2.30 -3.10
CA ARG A 107 -9.12 -1.91 -4.49
C ARG A 107 -7.87 -1.91 -5.37
N MET A 108 -6.73 -1.42 -4.87
CA MET A 108 -5.47 -1.51 -5.61
C MET A 108 -5.01 -2.95 -5.79
N THR A 109 -5.26 -3.82 -4.80
CA THR A 109 -4.96 -5.26 -4.91
C THR A 109 -5.85 -5.93 -5.97
N ALA A 110 -7.14 -5.60 -6.00
CA ALA A 110 -8.06 -6.07 -7.03
C ALA A 110 -7.67 -5.56 -8.43
N ASP A 111 -7.31 -4.28 -8.55
CA ASP A 111 -6.81 -3.70 -9.80
C ASP A 111 -5.52 -4.42 -10.28
N ILE A 112 -4.65 -4.85 -9.36
CA ILE A 112 -3.45 -5.64 -9.69
C ILE A 112 -3.83 -7.04 -10.19
N ILE A 113 -4.78 -7.70 -9.53
CA ILE A 113 -5.26 -9.04 -9.94
C ILE A 113 -5.95 -8.96 -11.31
N GLU A 114 -6.80 -7.96 -11.53
CA GLU A 114 -7.48 -7.76 -12.81
C GLU A 114 -6.47 -7.44 -13.94
N GLN A 115 -5.42 -6.68 -13.63
CA GLN A 115 -4.31 -6.48 -14.56
C GLN A 115 -3.51 -7.76 -14.82
N GLN A 116 -3.37 -8.66 -13.84
CA GLN A 116 -2.76 -9.98 -14.05
C GLN A 116 -3.62 -10.86 -14.96
N ASP A 117 -4.94 -10.87 -14.78
CA ASP A 117 -5.86 -11.62 -15.63
C ASP A 117 -5.88 -11.05 -17.07
N GLN A 118 -5.84 -9.73 -17.23
CA GLN A 118 -5.70 -9.09 -18.54
C GLN A 118 -4.34 -9.39 -19.19
N LEU A 119 -3.25 -9.46 -18.41
CA LEU A 119 -1.93 -9.88 -18.90
C LEU A 119 -1.91 -11.36 -19.32
N MET A 120 -2.63 -12.23 -18.60
CA MET A 120 -2.80 -13.63 -19.00
C MET A 120 -3.68 -13.80 -20.25
N ALA A 121 -4.73 -13.00 -20.39
CA ALA A 121 -5.57 -13.00 -21.59
C ALA A 121 -4.82 -12.44 -22.82
N LEU A 122 -3.99 -11.42 -22.63
CA LEU A 122 -3.09 -10.91 -23.68
C LEU A 122 -1.98 -11.91 -24.02
N HIS A 123 -1.47 -12.67 -23.04
CA HIS A 123 -0.51 -13.75 -23.24
C HIS A 123 -1.05 -14.86 -24.17
N GLN A 124 -2.36 -15.16 -24.12
CA GLN A 124 -3.00 -16.08 -25.07
C GLN A 124 -3.07 -15.52 -26.51
N LEU A 125 -3.12 -14.20 -26.66
CA LEU A 125 -3.13 -13.51 -27.96
C LEU A 125 -1.70 -13.20 -28.48
N ALA A 126 -0.70 -13.14 -27.60
CA ALA A 126 0.70 -12.79 -27.87
C ALA A 126 1.56 -13.95 -28.40
N GLN A 127 1.01 -15.17 -28.55
CA GLN A 127 1.68 -16.28 -29.24
C GLN A 127 2.04 -15.97 -30.72
N THR A 128 1.62 -14.82 -31.23
CA THR A 128 2.00 -14.26 -32.53
C THR A 128 2.87 -13.00 -32.38
N GLY A 129 4.06 -13.18 -31.80
CA GLY A 129 5.29 -12.43 -32.12
C GLY A 129 5.38 -10.93 -31.80
N GLN A 130 5.85 -10.56 -30.60
CA GLN A 130 6.70 -9.37 -30.33
C GLN A 130 7.23 -9.31 -28.85
N VAL A 131 7.99 -10.32 -28.44
CA VAL A 131 8.39 -10.61 -27.04
C VAL A 131 9.23 -9.52 -26.32
N GLN A 132 9.92 -8.61 -27.02
CA GLN A 132 10.72 -7.55 -26.35
C GLN A 132 9.91 -6.31 -25.95
N SER A 133 8.78 -6.03 -26.59
CA SER A 133 7.92 -4.90 -26.21
C SER A 133 7.26 -5.17 -24.86
N GLU A 134 6.84 -6.42 -24.63
CA GLU A 134 6.05 -6.84 -23.49
C GLU A 134 6.79 -6.72 -22.16
N LEU A 135 8.07 -7.10 -22.09
CA LEU A 135 8.86 -6.97 -20.86
C LEU A 135 9.05 -5.50 -20.45
N ARG A 136 9.30 -4.61 -21.42
CA ARG A 136 9.39 -3.16 -21.15
C ARG A 136 8.05 -2.61 -20.69
N ASP A 137 6.94 -3.05 -21.28
CA ASP A 137 5.61 -2.60 -20.90
C ASP A 137 5.23 -3.08 -19.49
N ILE A 138 5.60 -4.31 -19.11
CA ILE A 138 5.47 -4.84 -17.73
C ILE A 138 6.30 -4.01 -16.76
N MET A 139 7.59 -3.80 -17.05
CA MET A 139 8.47 -3.00 -16.19
C MET A 139 7.95 -1.57 -16.04
N ARG A 140 7.47 -0.95 -17.12
CA ARG A 140 6.90 0.41 -17.09
C ARG A 140 5.65 0.47 -16.20
N ARG A 141 4.71 -0.47 -16.33
CA ARG A 141 3.52 -0.53 -15.46
C ARG A 141 3.89 -0.69 -13.99
N LEU A 142 4.81 -1.60 -13.69
CA LEU A 142 5.31 -1.81 -12.32
C LEU A 142 5.95 -0.54 -11.74
N THR A 143 6.76 0.17 -12.52
CA THR A 143 7.34 1.46 -12.06
C THR A 143 6.25 2.49 -11.75
N GLN A 144 5.23 2.62 -12.60
CA GLN A 144 4.13 3.57 -12.36
C GLN A 144 3.34 3.23 -11.09
N ILE A 145 3.09 1.93 -10.83
CA ILE A 145 2.42 1.46 -9.61
C ILE A 145 3.28 1.80 -8.38
N MET A 146 4.57 1.45 -8.42
CA MET A 146 5.50 1.77 -7.34
C MET A 146 5.55 3.27 -7.03
N ALA A 147 5.54 4.13 -8.06
CA ALA A 147 5.60 5.58 -7.88
C ALA A 147 4.37 6.11 -7.14
N LYS A 148 3.19 5.58 -7.47
CA LYS A 148 1.93 5.93 -6.81
C LYS A 148 1.90 5.44 -5.37
N LEU A 149 2.28 4.18 -5.14
CA LEU A 149 2.23 3.55 -3.81
C LEU A 149 3.22 4.18 -2.82
N LEU A 150 4.46 4.40 -3.27
CA LEU A 150 5.52 4.95 -2.42
C LEU A 150 5.46 6.48 -2.35
N LYS A 151 4.57 7.11 -3.12
CA LYS A 151 4.48 8.56 -3.30
C LYS A 151 5.87 9.14 -3.56
N THR A 152 6.50 8.71 -4.65
CA THR A 152 7.85 9.14 -5.06
C THR A 152 7.87 9.73 -6.45
N ASN A 153 8.77 10.69 -6.69
CA ASN A 153 8.89 11.37 -7.97
C ASN A 153 9.52 10.47 -9.04
N CYS A 154 10.38 9.53 -8.63
CA CYS A 154 11.02 8.60 -9.54
C CYS A 154 10.96 7.19 -8.98
N THR A 155 10.61 6.24 -9.83
CA THR A 155 10.77 4.81 -9.58
C THR A 155 11.33 4.17 -10.82
N PHE A 156 12.07 3.09 -10.62
CA PHE A 156 12.76 2.42 -11.69
C PHE A 156 12.90 0.93 -11.43
N ILE A 157 12.98 0.21 -12.53
CA ILE A 157 13.33 -1.20 -12.57
C ILE A 157 14.41 -1.34 -13.63
N ALA A 158 15.53 -1.95 -13.26
CA ALA A 158 16.62 -2.27 -14.17
C ALA A 158 16.94 -3.76 -14.10
N LEU A 159 16.93 -4.40 -15.25
CA LEU A 159 17.40 -5.76 -15.47
C LEU A 159 18.85 -5.69 -15.94
N LEU A 160 19.74 -6.20 -15.12
CA LEU A 160 21.18 -6.23 -15.35
C LEU A 160 21.58 -7.65 -15.76
N HIS A 161 22.39 -7.75 -16.82
CA HIS A 161 22.97 -9.01 -17.29
C HIS A 161 24.46 -8.77 -17.58
N PRO A 162 25.37 -9.68 -17.20
CA PRO A 162 26.81 -9.48 -17.40
C PRO A 162 27.21 -9.35 -18.88
N SER A 163 26.50 -10.02 -19.80
CA SER A 163 26.81 -10.04 -21.24
C SER A 163 25.94 -9.13 -22.11
N HIS A 164 24.98 -8.38 -21.55
CA HIS A 164 24.05 -7.55 -22.32
C HIS A 164 23.92 -6.15 -21.72
N PRO A 165 23.62 -5.11 -22.53
CA PRO A 165 23.36 -3.78 -22.00
C PRO A 165 22.18 -3.82 -21.02
N PRO A 166 22.24 -3.05 -19.91
CA PRO A 166 21.19 -3.05 -18.91
C PRO A 166 19.89 -2.56 -19.53
N LEU A 167 18.81 -3.31 -19.31
CA LEU A 167 17.47 -2.93 -19.69
C LEU A 167 16.84 -2.20 -18.50
N TYR A 168 16.50 -0.93 -18.63
CA TYR A 168 15.84 -0.20 -17.55
C TYR A 168 14.62 0.57 -18.05
N GLU A 169 13.63 0.67 -17.18
CA GLU A 169 12.45 1.52 -17.35
C GLU A 169 12.28 2.34 -16.05
N ALA A 170 11.82 3.57 -16.20
CA ALA A 170 11.56 4.47 -15.09
C ALA A 170 10.30 5.30 -15.36
N THR A 171 9.59 5.68 -14.30
CA THR A 171 8.35 6.50 -14.42
C THR A 171 8.63 7.89 -15.00
N SER A 172 9.85 8.41 -14.85
CA SER A 172 10.34 9.59 -15.54
C SER A 172 11.70 9.30 -16.18
N PRO A 173 11.71 8.66 -17.37
CA PRO A 173 12.92 8.13 -17.98
C PRO A 173 13.89 9.22 -18.45
N HIS A 174 13.47 10.49 -18.49
CA HIS A 174 14.30 11.64 -18.85
C HIS A 174 14.70 12.51 -17.64
N ALA A 175 14.27 12.16 -16.42
CA ALA A 175 14.60 12.96 -15.25
C ALA A 175 16.06 12.82 -14.80
N TRP A 176 16.69 11.67 -15.08
CA TRP A 176 18.04 11.37 -14.58
C TRP A 176 19.08 11.33 -15.69
N PRO A 177 20.23 12.04 -15.52
CA PRO A 177 21.37 11.91 -16.42
C PRO A 177 21.90 10.47 -16.48
N ALA A 178 22.46 10.06 -17.62
CA ALA A 178 23.07 8.74 -17.79
C ALA A 178 24.21 8.45 -16.78
N ALA A 179 24.92 9.50 -16.35
CA ALA A 179 25.95 9.39 -15.31
C ALA A 179 25.36 8.90 -13.97
N LEU A 180 24.19 9.41 -13.58
CA LEU A 180 23.52 9.04 -12.34
C LEU A 180 23.01 7.60 -12.37
N TRP A 181 22.51 7.14 -13.53
CA TRP A 181 22.20 5.71 -13.73
C TRP A 181 23.41 4.82 -13.55
N THR A 182 24.57 5.26 -14.05
CA THR A 182 25.82 4.51 -13.96
C THR A 182 26.27 4.39 -12.51
N GLU A 183 26.15 5.46 -11.71
CA GLU A 183 26.47 5.46 -10.29
C GLU A 183 25.51 4.58 -9.47
N VAL A 184 24.20 4.65 -9.72
CA VAL A 184 23.19 3.82 -9.06
C VAL A 184 23.41 2.33 -9.37
N ILE A 185 23.69 1.99 -10.63
CA ILE A 185 23.98 0.61 -11.04
C ILE A 185 25.30 0.15 -10.42
N ALA A 186 26.34 0.99 -10.42
CA ALA A 186 27.64 0.66 -9.82
C ALA A 186 27.49 0.40 -8.31
N LEU A 187 26.67 1.17 -7.60
CA LEU A 187 26.36 0.94 -6.20
C LEU A 187 25.69 -0.42 -5.97
N ALA A 188 24.71 -0.79 -6.80
CA ALA A 188 24.00 -2.05 -6.71
C ALA A 188 24.88 -3.28 -7.06
N VAL A 189 25.88 -3.11 -7.92
CA VAL A 189 26.81 -4.17 -8.32
C VAL A 189 27.92 -4.37 -7.28
N THR A 190 28.43 -3.29 -6.69
CA THR A 190 29.56 -3.31 -5.74
C THR A 190 29.16 -3.62 -4.29
N GLY A 191 27.89 -3.41 -3.92
CA GLY A 191 27.39 -3.74 -2.59
C GLY A 191 27.28 -5.26 -2.38
N ALA A 192 28.21 -5.83 -1.61
CA ALA A 192 28.40 -7.28 -1.50
C ALA A 192 27.57 -7.98 -0.41
N HIS A 193 26.86 -7.28 0.47
CA HIS A 193 26.28 -7.91 1.67
C HIS A 193 24.84 -7.55 2.03
N ASP A 194 24.30 -6.43 1.56
CA ASP A 194 22.93 -6.04 1.88
C ASP A 194 22.11 -5.87 0.60
N GLN A 195 21.02 -6.62 0.46
CA GLN A 195 20.19 -6.62 -0.76
C GLN A 195 19.26 -5.40 -0.82
N GLN A 196 19.22 -4.59 0.22
CA GLN A 196 18.37 -3.43 0.34
C GLN A 196 19.19 -2.22 0.80
N TRP A 197 19.10 -1.12 0.07
CA TRP A 197 19.78 0.12 0.41
C TRP A 197 18.75 1.22 0.64
N LEU A 198 18.96 1.94 1.74
CA LEU A 198 18.28 3.18 2.04
C LEU A 198 19.32 4.29 2.14
N LEU A 199 19.32 5.20 1.18
CA LEU A 199 20.17 6.38 1.19
C LEU A 199 19.32 7.60 1.50
N GLN A 200 19.68 8.34 2.54
CA GLN A 200 19.03 9.57 2.95
C GLN A 200 20.08 10.66 3.12
N GLN A 201 19.78 11.88 2.64
CA GLN A 201 20.70 13.02 2.72
C GLN A 201 21.16 13.37 4.16
N CYS A 202 20.44 12.96 5.21
CA CYS A 202 20.80 13.29 6.59
C CYS A 202 21.83 12.36 7.24
N GLU A 203 22.08 11.15 6.72
CA GLU A 203 22.73 10.12 7.56
C GLU A 203 24.24 9.95 7.37
N SER A 204 24.92 10.43 6.32
CA SER A 204 26.34 10.04 6.17
C SER A 204 27.21 10.97 5.34
N SER A 205 28.20 11.53 6.03
CA SER A 205 29.43 12.17 5.54
C SER A 205 30.35 11.26 4.70
N CYS A 206 29.94 10.04 4.33
CA CYS A 206 30.79 9.09 3.62
C CYS A 206 30.28 8.63 2.24
N ASN A 207 29.03 8.90 1.85
CA ASN A 207 28.53 8.68 0.48
C ASN A 207 27.17 9.38 0.29
N PRO A 208 27.14 10.71 0.02
CA PRO A 208 25.90 11.38 -0.29
C PRO A 208 25.29 10.76 -1.57
N PRO A 209 23.96 10.62 -1.66
CA PRO A 209 23.33 10.20 -2.89
C PRO A 209 23.64 11.23 -3.99
N PRO A 210 23.96 10.80 -5.22
CA PRO A 210 24.36 11.73 -6.27
C PRO A 210 23.24 12.70 -6.63
N ALA A 211 23.55 13.99 -6.74
CA ALA A 211 22.56 15.02 -7.04
C ALA A 211 21.85 14.72 -8.38
N PRO A 212 20.52 14.79 -8.50
CA PRO A 212 19.54 15.44 -7.62
C PRO A 212 18.77 14.49 -6.65
N LEU A 213 19.38 13.38 -6.23
CA LEU A 213 18.75 12.44 -5.30
C LEU A 213 18.73 12.99 -3.86
N GLN A 214 17.54 13.08 -3.27
CA GLN A 214 17.32 13.48 -1.87
C GLN A 214 17.20 12.28 -0.94
N ASN A 215 16.50 11.26 -1.41
CA ASN A 215 16.38 9.97 -0.77
C ASN A 215 16.23 8.89 -1.85
N LEU A 216 16.76 7.71 -1.57
CA LEU A 216 16.76 6.58 -2.50
C LEU A 216 16.58 5.30 -1.71
N LEU A 217 15.51 4.59 -2.03
CA LEU A 217 15.23 3.24 -1.58
C LEU A 217 15.44 2.32 -2.78
N MET A 218 16.33 1.34 -2.65
CA MET A 218 16.55 0.36 -3.71
C MET A 218 16.73 -1.03 -3.15
N LYS A 219 16.40 -2.04 -3.95
CA LYS A 219 16.63 -3.45 -3.64
C LYS A 219 17.09 -4.19 -4.89
N ARG A 220 18.12 -4.99 -4.69
CA ARG A 220 18.64 -5.92 -5.68
C ARG A 220 18.12 -7.30 -5.35
N SER A 221 17.50 -7.93 -6.35
CA SER A 221 17.08 -9.33 -6.30
C SER A 221 17.85 -10.10 -7.35
N ASN A 222 18.35 -11.28 -6.98
CA ASN A 222 18.98 -12.18 -7.94
C ASN A 222 17.87 -12.91 -8.69
N LEU A 223 18.00 -12.97 -10.02
CA LEU A 223 17.16 -13.81 -10.87
C LEU A 223 17.96 -15.03 -11.33
N GLN A 224 17.32 -15.93 -12.08
CA GLN A 224 18.00 -17.05 -12.72
C GLN A 224 19.03 -16.58 -13.77
N GLN A 225 20.06 -17.42 -14.03
CA GLN A 225 21.10 -17.21 -15.06
C GLN A 225 21.93 -15.93 -14.90
N GLU A 226 22.42 -15.64 -13.69
CA GLU A 226 23.29 -14.48 -13.41
C GLU A 226 22.68 -13.11 -13.76
N ARG A 227 21.34 -13.04 -13.88
CA ARG A 227 20.60 -11.80 -14.04
C ARG A 227 20.33 -11.17 -12.67
N TYR A 228 20.39 -9.85 -12.61
CA TYR A 228 20.02 -9.09 -11.41
C TYR A 228 18.87 -8.17 -11.74
N LEU A 229 17.87 -8.14 -10.87
CA LEU A 229 16.81 -7.16 -10.90
C LEU A 229 17.07 -6.10 -9.85
N LEU A 230 17.24 -4.87 -10.29
CA LEU A 230 17.32 -3.71 -9.43
C LEU A 230 15.99 -2.98 -9.47
N LEU A 231 15.33 -2.87 -8.32
CA LEU A 231 14.14 -2.04 -8.15
C LEU A 231 14.50 -0.86 -7.28
N GLY A 232 13.99 0.32 -7.59
CA GLY A 232 14.23 1.49 -6.75
C GLY A 232 13.16 2.57 -6.85
N ALA A 233 13.15 3.40 -5.82
CA ALA A 233 12.27 4.53 -5.65
C ALA A 233 13.06 5.67 -5.02
N ALA A 234 12.85 6.88 -5.53
CA ALA A 234 13.66 8.04 -5.19
C ALA A 234 12.82 9.31 -5.15
N ASN A 235 13.31 10.25 -4.34
CA ASN A 235 12.69 11.55 -4.12
C ASN A 235 11.22 11.41 -3.71
N LYS A 236 10.99 10.92 -2.50
CA LYS A 236 9.67 10.91 -1.86
C LYS A 236 9.08 12.31 -1.85
N HIS A 237 7.81 12.46 -2.23
CA HIS A 237 7.15 13.78 -2.35
C HIS A 237 7.18 14.55 -1.02
N GLU A 238 7.02 13.83 0.09
CA GLU A 238 7.03 14.40 1.44
C GLU A 238 7.94 13.57 2.36
N GLY A 239 8.96 14.22 2.92
CA GLY A 239 9.85 13.64 3.92
C GLY A 239 10.84 12.60 3.39
N GLN A 240 11.27 11.72 4.27
CA GLN A 240 12.21 10.62 4.00
C GLN A 240 11.48 9.27 4.03
N PHE A 241 12.08 8.22 3.45
CA PHE A 241 11.54 6.87 3.56
C PHE A 241 11.59 6.38 5.02
N GLN A 242 10.47 5.87 5.51
CA GLN A 242 10.28 5.39 6.87
C GLN A 242 10.02 3.88 6.88
N ALA A 243 9.99 3.27 8.06
CA ALA A 243 9.72 1.84 8.23
C ALA A 243 8.44 1.33 7.50
N PRO A 244 7.32 2.07 7.45
CA PRO A 244 6.15 1.67 6.65
C PRO A 244 6.45 1.59 5.14
N ASP A 245 7.23 2.52 4.59
CA ASP A 245 7.59 2.52 3.17
C ASP A 245 8.50 1.35 2.84
N LEU A 246 9.43 0.98 3.75
CA LEU A 246 10.29 -0.18 3.59
C LEU A 246 9.47 -1.49 3.58
N LYS A 247 8.46 -1.60 4.46
CA LYS A 247 7.55 -2.74 4.48
C LYS A 247 6.76 -2.83 3.18
N LEU A 248 6.13 -1.73 2.77
CA LEU A 248 5.36 -1.65 1.52
C LEU A 248 6.22 -1.99 0.30
N PHE A 249 7.42 -1.41 0.21
CA PHE A 249 8.37 -1.69 -0.85
C PHE A 249 8.74 -3.18 -0.91
N ASN A 250 9.00 -3.81 0.24
CA ASN A 250 9.28 -5.25 0.29
C ASN A 250 8.09 -6.12 -0.12
N THR A 251 6.86 -5.72 0.24
CA THR A 251 5.64 -6.39 -0.20
C THR A 251 5.44 -6.29 -1.72
N ILE A 252 5.86 -5.20 -2.36
CA ILE A 252 5.77 -5.01 -3.82
C ILE A 252 6.89 -5.77 -4.55
N VAL A 253 8.10 -5.80 -4.00
CA VAL A 253 9.27 -6.41 -4.66
C VAL A 253 9.07 -7.89 -4.92
N GLY A 254 8.49 -8.65 -3.98
CA GLY A 254 8.30 -10.10 -4.16
C GLY A 254 7.47 -10.44 -5.40
N PRO A 255 6.22 -9.95 -5.52
CA PRO A 255 5.39 -10.12 -6.71
C PRO A 255 6.03 -9.55 -7.99
N ALA A 256 6.72 -8.41 -7.91
CA ALA A 256 7.38 -7.80 -9.07
C ALA A 256 8.52 -8.66 -9.62
N VAL A 257 9.34 -9.24 -8.73
CA VAL A 257 10.40 -10.20 -9.09
C VAL A 257 9.79 -11.42 -9.76
N ALA A 258 8.79 -12.06 -9.14
CA ALA A 258 8.16 -13.26 -9.71
C ALA A 258 7.53 -13.00 -11.09
N THR A 259 6.90 -11.83 -11.28
CA THR A 259 6.30 -11.46 -12.56
C THR A 259 7.36 -11.29 -13.66
N ILE A 260 8.48 -10.65 -13.33
CA ILE A 260 9.60 -10.44 -14.27
C ILE A 260 10.33 -11.75 -14.55
N GLU A 261 10.55 -12.59 -13.54
CA GLU A 261 11.12 -13.94 -13.72
C GLU A 261 10.25 -14.80 -14.62
N ASN A 262 8.94 -14.83 -14.39
CA ASN A 262 8.02 -15.56 -15.23
C ASN A 262 8.05 -15.03 -16.67
N ALA A 263 8.02 -13.71 -16.87
CA ALA A 263 8.14 -13.12 -18.21
C ALA A 263 9.47 -13.48 -18.91
N LEU A 264 10.55 -13.65 -18.14
CA LEU A 264 11.85 -14.07 -18.67
C LEU A 264 11.92 -15.58 -18.96
N LEU A 265 11.31 -16.44 -18.13
CA LEU A 265 11.29 -17.89 -18.34
C LEU A 265 10.53 -18.28 -19.61
N HIS A 266 9.41 -17.59 -19.89
CA HIS A 266 8.63 -17.83 -21.11
C HIS A 266 9.32 -17.34 -22.39
N LYS A 267 10.43 -16.59 -22.28
CA LYS A 267 11.28 -16.20 -23.42
C LYS A 267 12.28 -17.31 -23.81
N GLU A 268 12.56 -18.23 -22.89
CA GLU A 268 13.60 -19.28 -23.06
C GLU A 268 13.04 -20.64 -23.47
N MET A 269 11.71 -20.79 -23.48
CA MET A 269 10.98 -21.92 -24.09
C MET A 269 10.59 -21.60 -25.53
#